data_AF-A0A1L7NC44-F1
#
_entry.id   AF-A0A1L7NC44-F1
#
_cell.length_a   1.000
_cell.length_b   1.000
_cell.length_c   1.000
_cell.angle_alpha   90.00
_cell.angle_beta   90.00
_cell.angle_gamma   90.00
#
_symmetry.space_group_name_H-M   'P 1'
#
loop_
_entity.id
_entity.type
_entity.pdbx_description
1 polymer ?
#
loop_
_entity_poly.entity_id
_entity_poly.type
_entity_poly.pdbx_seq_one_letter_code
_entity_poly.pdbx_strand_id
1 'polypeptide(L)'
;MLMRVREQTYWQWADAQLHSRSHNEALSDGTTLDVQVRLSRLGATQLFLGLYGADGRAMLEEYYPARPGETMTRALVWGVDRARAMATGALPLPQSRCRRRQA
;
A
#
# COMPACT_ATOMS: atom_id res chain seq x y z
N MET A 1 -4.90 -2.57 -18.86
CA MET A 1 -4.35 -2.23 -17.54
C MET A 1 -3.14 -1.32 -17.77
N LEU A 2 -3.22 -0.05 -17.39
CA LEU A 2 -2.05 0.84 -17.48
C LEU A 2 -1.00 0.41 -16.45
N MET A 3 0.28 0.59 -16.78
CA MET A 3 1.37 0.31 -15.85
C MET A 3 1.31 1.27 -14.67
N ARG A 4 1.38 0.74 -13.44
CA ARG A 4 1.42 1.56 -12.22
C ARG A 4 2.76 2.27 -12.11
N VAL A 5 2.74 3.57 -11.87
CA VAL A 5 3.93 4.36 -11.57
C VAL A 5 4.19 4.25 -10.07
N ARG A 6 5.26 3.54 -9.70
CA ARG A 6 5.65 3.30 -8.30
C ARG A 6 6.46 4.47 -7.75
N GLU A 7 6.08 4.97 -6.59
CA GLU A 7 6.79 6.06 -5.91
C GLU A 7 7.94 5.53 -5.05
N GLN A 8 8.73 6.46 -4.49
CA GLN A 8 9.84 6.10 -3.59
C GLN A 8 9.39 5.22 -2.42
N THR A 9 8.16 5.37 -1.94
CA THR A 9 7.60 4.59 -0.82
C THR A 9 7.57 3.10 -1.13
N TYR A 10 7.08 2.72 -2.32
CA TYR A 10 7.14 1.33 -2.77
C TYR A 10 8.57 0.82 -2.81
N TRP A 11 9.52 1.59 -3.38
CA TRP A 11 10.91 1.14 -3.52
C TRP A 11 11.66 1.04 -2.18
N GLN A 12 11.30 1.84 -1.19
CA GLN A 12 11.82 1.72 0.18
C GLN A 12 11.32 0.45 0.88
N TRP A 13 10.10 0.02 0.56
CA TRP A 13 9.55 -1.21 1.09
C TRP A 13 10.00 -2.43 0.29
N ALA A 14 9.99 -2.42 -1.03
CA ALA A 14 10.18 -3.58 -1.88
C ALA A 14 11.49 -4.34 -1.58
N ASP A 15 11.38 -5.66 -1.44
CA ASP A 15 12.52 -6.58 -1.28
C ASP A 15 12.15 -7.89 -2.00
N ALA A 16 12.82 -8.16 -3.11
CA ALA A 16 12.51 -9.28 -3.99
C ALA A 16 12.89 -10.65 -3.39
N GLN A 17 13.69 -10.66 -2.31
CA GLN A 17 14.11 -11.91 -1.66
C GLN A 17 13.09 -12.41 -0.63
N LEU A 18 12.11 -11.57 -0.25
CA LEU A 18 11.13 -11.91 0.77
C LEU A 18 9.81 -12.35 0.12
N HIS A 19 9.29 -13.49 0.55
CA HIS A 19 7.95 -13.93 0.14
C HIS A 19 6.90 -12.92 0.59
N SER A 20 6.06 -12.47 -0.35
CA SER A 20 4.91 -11.63 -0.08
C SER A 20 3.61 -12.32 -0.50
N ARG A 21 2.51 -11.92 0.13
CA ARG A 21 1.15 -12.17 -0.33
C ARG A 21 0.54 -10.84 -0.73
N SER A 22 -0.19 -10.83 -1.83
CA SER A 22 -0.77 -9.61 -2.38
C SER A 22 -2.28 -9.75 -2.60
N HIS A 23 -2.96 -8.62 -2.55
CA HIS A 23 -4.32 -8.44 -2.97
C HIS A 23 -4.36 -7.27 -3.96
N ASN A 24 -4.84 -7.54 -5.17
CA ASN A 24 -5.03 -6.54 -6.20
C ASN A 24 -6.53 -6.46 -6.50
N GLU A 25 -7.06 -5.25 -6.50
CA GLU A 25 -8.47 -4.97 -6.79
C GLU A 25 -8.55 -3.81 -7.78
N ALA A 26 -9.47 -3.89 -8.74
CA ALA A 26 -9.79 -2.78 -9.63
C ALA A 26 -11.24 -2.37 -9.39
N LEU A 27 -11.47 -1.10 -9.14
CA LEU A 27 -12.78 -0.51 -8.92
C LEU A 27 -13.39 -0.03 -10.24
N SER A 28 -14.70 0.21 -10.23
CA SER A 28 -15.46 0.61 -11.42
C SER A 28 -15.08 1.98 -12.00
N ASP A 29 -14.49 2.85 -11.18
CA ASP A 29 -13.98 4.18 -11.58
C ASP A 29 -12.57 4.11 -12.20
N GLY A 30 -11.99 2.91 -12.31
CA GLY A 30 -10.63 2.69 -12.79
C GLY A 30 -9.54 2.80 -11.72
N THR A 31 -9.89 3.15 -10.48
CA THR A 31 -8.96 3.12 -9.35
C THR A 31 -8.52 1.68 -9.08
N THR A 32 -7.23 1.46 -8.82
CA THR A 32 -6.68 0.14 -8.49
C THR A 32 -5.98 0.14 -7.14
N LEU A 33 -6.19 -0.94 -6.39
CA LEU A 33 -5.59 -1.20 -5.09
C LEU A 33 -4.48 -2.23 -5.27
N ASP A 34 -3.37 -2.04 -4.58
CA ASP A 34 -2.30 -3.02 -4.42
C ASP A 34 -1.90 -3.08 -2.95
N VAL A 35 -2.34 -4.13 -2.27
CA VAL A 35 -2.05 -4.36 -0.86
C VAL A 35 -1.16 -5.58 -0.76
N GLN A 36 -0.01 -5.44 -0.11
CA GLN A 36 0.96 -6.52 -0.02
C GLN A 36 1.45 -6.68 1.42
N VAL A 37 1.56 -7.93 1.87
CA VAL A 37 2.10 -8.27 3.18
C VAL A 37 3.27 -9.22 3.05
N ARG A 38 4.21 -9.13 3.99
CA ARG A 38 5.33 -10.06 4.12
C ARG A 38 5.83 -10.11 5.55
N LEU A 39 6.73 -11.04 5.83
CA LEU A 39 7.56 -10.98 7.04
C LEU A 39 8.88 -10.29 6.70
N SER A 40 9.39 -9.49 7.62
CA SER A 40 10.77 -9.02 7.57
C SER A 40 11.74 -10.17 7.84
N ARG A 41 13.05 -9.94 7.63
CA ARG A 41 14.10 -10.91 7.99
C ARG A 41 14.11 -11.27 9.49
N LEU A 42 13.54 -10.40 10.34
CA LEU A 42 13.40 -10.63 11.78
C LEU A 42 12.01 -11.17 12.16
N GLY A 43 11.17 -11.52 11.18
CA GLY A 43 9.83 -12.08 11.42
C GLY A 43 8.73 -11.06 11.72
N ALA A 44 8.99 -9.75 11.58
CA ALA A 44 7.96 -8.73 11.79
C ALA A 44 7.00 -8.69 10.59
N THR A 45 5.69 -8.71 10.84
CA THR A 45 4.67 -8.53 9.79
C THR A 45 4.74 -7.11 9.23
N GLN A 46 5.03 -6.98 7.94
CA GLN A 46 5.06 -5.72 7.20
C GLN A 46 3.89 -5.66 6.24
N LEU A 47 3.44 -4.44 5.96
CA LEU A 47 2.33 -4.18 5.05
C LEU A 47 2.68 -2.99 4.15
N PHE A 48 2.42 -3.14 2.86
CA PHE A 48 2.42 -2.06 1.88
C PHE A 48 1.00 -1.88 1.33
N LEU A 49 0.63 -0.63 1.07
CA LEU A 49 -0.66 -0.24 0.55
C LEU A 49 -0.45 0.83 -0.53
N GLY A 50 -0.89 0.54 -1.75
CA GLY A 50 -0.92 1.46 -2.87
C GLY A 50 -2.33 1.66 -3.41
N LEU A 51 -2.73 2.91 -3.62
CA LEU A 51 -3.88 3.30 -4.44
C LEU A 51 -3.38 4.02 -5.68
N TYR A 52 -3.87 3.59 -6.83
CA TYR A 52 -3.51 4.15 -8.12
C TYR A 52 -4.76 4.58 -8.87
N GLY A 53 -4.73 5.78 -9.45
CA GLY A 53 -5.81 6.27 -10.30
C GLY A 53 -5.88 5.50 -11.61
N ALA A 54 -6.92 5.78 -12.40
CA ALA A 54 -7.11 5.18 -13.72
C ALA A 54 -5.94 5.46 -14.70
N ASP A 55 -5.17 6.54 -14.48
CA ASP A 55 -3.96 6.87 -15.24
C ASP A 55 -2.71 6.09 -14.79
N GLY A 56 -2.84 5.22 -13.78
CA GLY A 56 -1.76 4.44 -13.20
C GLY A 56 -0.87 5.20 -12.23
N ARG A 57 -1.12 6.50 -11.98
CA ARG A 57 -0.35 7.29 -11.01
C ARG A 57 -0.79 6.97 -9.58
N ALA A 58 0.17 7.01 -8.66
CA ALA A 58 -0.11 6.83 -7.25
C ALA A 58 -0.96 7.99 -6.72
N MET A 59 -2.15 7.67 -6.22
CA MET A 59 -2.93 8.55 -5.36
C MET A 59 -2.41 8.49 -3.93
N LEU A 60 -1.95 7.30 -3.51
CA LEU A 60 -1.31 7.05 -2.22
C LEU A 60 -0.38 5.85 -2.32
N GLU A 61 0.80 5.95 -1.71
CA GLU A 61 1.59 4.80 -1.29
C GLU A 61 2.01 4.99 0.16
N GLU A 62 1.76 3.99 0.99
CA GLU A 62 2.24 3.92 2.37
C GLU A 62 2.70 2.51 2.71
N TYR A 63 3.62 2.39 3.68
CA TYR A 63 4.00 1.09 4.24
C TYR A 63 4.14 1.17 5.76
N TYR A 64 3.89 0.02 6.39
CA TYR A 64 4.05 -0.22 7.81
C TYR A 64 5.23 -1.18 8.00
N PRO A 65 6.36 -0.73 8.60
CA PRO A 65 7.55 -1.57 8.78
C PRO A 65 7.32 -2.70 9.79
N ALA A 66 6.30 -2.57 10.65
CA ALA A 66 5.83 -3.60 11.57
C ALA A 66 4.34 -3.40 11.87
N ARG A 67 3.61 -4.51 12.01
CA ARG A 67 2.25 -4.59 12.56
C ARG A 67 2.28 -5.50 13.79
N PRO A 68 2.59 -4.97 14.99
CA PRO A 68 2.80 -5.77 16.19
C PRO A 68 1.58 -6.62 16.55
N GLY A 69 1.80 -7.90 16.85
CA GLY A 69 0.74 -8.83 17.23
C GLY A 69 -0.18 -9.28 16.10
N GLU A 70 0.07 -8.84 14.85
CA GLU A 70 -0.72 -9.24 13.69
C GLU A 70 -0.02 -10.32 12.85
N THR A 71 -0.79 -11.29 12.38
CA THR A 71 -0.35 -12.22 11.33
C THR A 71 -0.41 -11.54 9.96
N MET A 72 0.30 -12.09 8.96
CA MET A 72 0.20 -11.60 7.58
C MET A 72 -1.25 -11.54 7.07
N THR A 73 -2.07 -12.54 7.38
CA THR A 73 -3.49 -12.57 6.97
C THR A 73 -4.27 -11.42 7.59
N ARG A 74 -4.10 -11.17 8.89
CA ARG A 74 -4.81 -10.09 9.59
C ARG A 74 -4.38 -8.71 9.06
N ALA A 75 -3.08 -8.53 8.83
CA ALA A 75 -2.55 -7.32 8.23
C ALA A 75 -3.07 -7.10 6.80
N LEU A 76 -3.21 -8.17 6.00
CA LEU A 76 -3.71 -8.08 4.63
C LEU A 76 -5.19 -7.66 4.60
N VAL A 77 -6.04 -8.31 5.41
CA VAL A 77 -7.46 -7.96 5.54
C VAL A 77 -7.62 -6.51 5.94
N TRP A 78 -6.91 -6.08 6.99
CA TRP A 78 -6.94 -4.69 7.44
C TRP A 78 -6.48 -3.71 6.34
N GLY A 79 -5.42 -4.06 5.59
CA GLY A 79 -4.90 -3.24 4.50
C GLY A 79 -5.90 -3.07 3.36
N VAL A 80 -6.62 -4.15 2.99
CA VAL A 80 -7.67 -4.12 1.97
C VAL A 80 -8.84 -3.25 2.42
N ASP A 81 -9.33 -3.45 3.64
CA ASP A 81 -10.45 -2.67 4.18
C ASP A 81 -10.11 -1.17 4.23
N ARG A 82 -8.90 -0.84 4.68
CA ARG A 82 -8.41 0.54 4.70
C ARG A 82 -8.29 1.14 3.30
N ALA A 83 -7.69 0.40 2.36
CA ALA A 83 -7.54 0.87 0.98
C ALA A 83 -8.89 1.12 0.32
N ARG A 84 -9.86 0.21 0.51
CA ARG A 84 -11.21 0.36 -0.01
C ARG A 84 -11.91 1.57 0.60
N ALA A 85 -11.84 1.74 1.92
CA ALA A 85 -12.43 2.89 2.59
C ALA A 85 -11.86 4.22 2.09
N MET A 86 -10.57 4.30 1.78
CA MET A 86 -9.97 5.50 1.16
C MET A 86 -10.43 5.69 -0.29
N ALA A 87 -10.49 4.62 -1.07
CA ALA A 87 -10.91 4.67 -2.47
C ALA A 87 -12.38 5.11 -2.63
N THR A 88 -13.26 4.67 -1.72
CA THR A 88 -14.69 5.04 -1.75
C THR A 88 -14.99 6.34 -1.01
N GLY A 89 -13.97 7.06 -0.52
CA GLY A 89 -14.12 8.30 0.24
C GLY A 89 -14.70 8.14 1.66
N ALA A 90 -14.83 6.92 2.18
CA ALA A 90 -15.23 6.65 3.56
C ALA A 90 -14.14 7.04 4.57
N LEU A 91 -12.87 7.02 4.14
CA LEU A 91 -11.74 7.62 4.84
C LEU A 91 -11.08 8.68 3.95
N PRO A 92 -10.62 9.80 4.52
CA PRO A 92 -9.86 10.77 3.75
C PRO A 92 -8.52 10.15 3.35
N LEU A 93 -8.10 10.42 2.11
CA LEU A 93 -6.72 10.16 1.72
C LEU A 93 -5.81 11.01 2.60
N PRO A 94 -4.78 10.43 3.24
CA PRO A 94 -3.78 11.20 3.96
C PRO A 94 -3.24 12.27 3.01
N GLN A 95 -3.19 13.53 3.46
CA GLN A 95 -2.50 14.54 2.70
C GLN A 95 -1.06 14.07 2.54
N SER A 96 -0.66 13.76 1.31
CA SER A 96 0.75 13.64 0.95
C SER A 96 1.40 14.90 1.49
N ARG A 97 2.14 14.81 2.59
CA ARG A 97 2.93 15.93 3.07
C ARG A 97 3.83 16.26 1.89
N CYS A 98 3.48 17.33 1.18
CA CYS A 98 4.35 18.01 0.27
C CYS A 98 5.69 18.07 0.98
N ARG A 99 6.71 17.36 0.47
CA ARG A 99 8.08 17.42 1.00
C ARG A 99 8.59 18.84 0.73
N ARG A 100 8.12 19.80 1.52
CA ARG A 100 8.70 21.13 1.64
C ARG A 100 9.91 20.95 2.56
N ARG A 101 11.08 20.96 1.93
CA ARG A 101 12.45 21.05 2.47
C ARG A 101 12.55 21.42 3.95
N GLN A 102 13.34 20.67 4.72
CA GLN A 102 14.18 21.26 5.77
C GLN A 102 15.56 20.61 5.76
N ALA A 103 16.55 21.48 5.54
CA ALA A 103 18.02 21.36 5.63
C ALA A 103 18.72 20.28 4.80
#